data_AF-A0A947NVR2-F1
#
_entry.id   AF-A0A947NVR2-F1
#
_cell.length_a   1.000
_cell.length_b   1.000
_cell.length_c   1.000
_cell.angle_alpha   90.00
_cell.angle_beta   90.00
_cell.angle_gamma   90.00
#
_symmetry.space_group_name_H-M   'P 1'
#
loop_
_entity.id
_entity.type
_entity.pdbx_description
1 polymer ?
#
loop_
_entity_poly.entity_id
_entity_poly.type
_entity_poly.pdbx_seq_one_letter_code
_entity_poly.pdbx_strand_id
1 'polypeptide(L)'
;LHDPSSGQKLSPISAEEAKSIALRAWTGPRTTIEAARIIDEPVGTEFRGPFPAWQVTYTDEASTRIYIDAASGTLGAARSDTWRLFDFIWGLHIMDWTERDRINSWWLLLFGIGGTIIALSGFVLLANRMPRIRRRTKRQKAA
;
A
#
# COMPACT_ATOMS: atom_id res chain seq x y z
N LEU A 1 -2.15 -15.73 -25.60
CA LEU A 1 -3.62 -15.65 -25.73
C LEU A 1 -3.96 -15.60 -27.22
N HIS A 2 -5.02 -16.28 -27.65
CA HIS A 2 -5.49 -16.30 -29.04
C HIS A 2 -6.77 -15.46 -29.14
N ASP A 3 -6.92 -14.70 -30.21
CA ASP A 3 -8.17 -14.00 -30.50
C ASP A 3 -9.29 -15.05 -30.75
N PRO A 4 -10.42 -15.02 -29.99
CA PRO A 4 -11.51 -15.98 -30.14
C PRO A 4 -12.17 -15.96 -31.53
N SER A 5 -11.99 -14.88 -32.29
CA SER A 5 -12.60 -14.68 -33.60
C SER A 5 -11.65 -14.98 -34.77
N SER A 6 -10.34 -14.79 -34.58
CA SER A 6 -9.35 -14.94 -35.67
C SER A 6 -8.32 -16.06 -35.44
N GLY A 7 -8.24 -16.66 -34.24
CA GLY A 7 -7.30 -17.74 -33.90
C GLY A 7 -5.82 -17.33 -33.95
N GLN A 8 -5.50 -16.10 -34.36
CA GLN A 8 -4.14 -15.61 -34.38
C GLN A 8 -3.62 -15.46 -32.96
N LYS A 9 -2.37 -15.90 -32.76
CA LYS A 9 -1.61 -15.63 -31.56
C LYS A 9 -1.51 -14.10 -31.48
N LEU A 10 -2.15 -13.48 -30.49
CA LEU A 10 -2.07 -12.03 -30.30
C LEU A 10 -0.58 -11.68 -30.22
N SER A 11 -0.07 -11.03 -31.28
CA SER A 11 1.27 -10.46 -31.26
C SER A 11 1.32 -9.50 -30.08
N PRO A 12 2.40 -9.49 -29.28
CA PRO A 12 2.54 -8.52 -28.21
C PRO A 12 2.31 -7.12 -28.79
N ILE A 13 1.53 -6.29 -28.11
CA ILE A 13 1.33 -4.89 -28.54
C ILE A 13 2.70 -4.24 -28.74
N SER A 14 2.80 -3.37 -29.74
CA SER A 14 4.04 -2.66 -30.01
C SER A 14 4.37 -1.67 -28.88
N ALA A 15 5.65 -1.29 -28.75
CA ALA A 15 6.05 -0.26 -27.79
C ALA A 15 5.31 1.07 -28.02
N GLU A 16 5.06 1.42 -29.29
CA GLU A 16 4.33 2.64 -29.65
C GLU A 16 2.85 2.58 -29.27
N GLU A 17 2.20 1.43 -29.44
CA GLU A 17 0.84 1.24 -28.95
C GLU A 17 0.77 1.32 -27.43
N ALA A 18 1.71 0.67 -26.72
CA ALA A 18 1.80 0.74 -25.26
C ALA A 18 1.97 2.20 -24.77
N LYS A 19 2.83 2.98 -25.42
CA LYS A 19 3.00 4.42 -25.15
C LYS A 19 1.70 5.20 -25.39
N SER A 20 1.00 4.92 -26.48
CA SER A 20 -0.27 5.60 -26.81
C SER A 20 -1.38 5.28 -25.79
N ILE A 21 -1.43 4.04 -25.29
CA ILE A 21 -2.37 3.60 -24.26
C ILE A 21 -2.03 4.28 -22.94
N ALA A 22 -0.75 4.32 -22.58
CA ALA A 22 -0.25 5.00 -21.39
C ALA A 22 -0.66 6.49 -21.41
N LEU A 23 -0.33 7.23 -22.48
CA LEU A 23 -0.68 8.65 -22.62
C LEU A 23 -2.20 8.91 -22.49
N ARG A 24 -3.05 8.01 -23.01
CA ARG A 24 -4.51 8.13 -22.88
C ARG A 24 -5.02 7.82 -21.47
N ALA A 25 -4.36 6.92 -20.75
CA ALA A 25 -4.71 6.57 -19.38
C ALA A 25 -4.23 7.61 -18.35
N TRP A 26 -3.27 8.45 -18.73
CA TRP A 26 -2.72 9.49 -17.87
C TRP A 26 -3.76 10.57 -17.55
N THR A 27 -4.04 10.77 -16.26
CA THR A 27 -5.00 11.78 -15.75
C THR A 27 -4.30 12.93 -15.00
N GLY A 28 -2.97 12.89 -14.87
CA GLY A 28 -2.19 13.86 -14.10
C GLY A 28 -1.76 15.10 -14.89
N PRO A 29 -0.85 15.91 -14.33
CA PRO A 29 -0.24 17.07 -15.00
C PRO A 29 0.45 16.68 -16.31
N ARG A 30 0.68 17.64 -17.22
CA ARG A 30 1.30 17.36 -18.52
C ARG A 30 2.67 16.69 -18.32
N THR A 31 2.80 15.46 -18.79
CA THR A 31 4.02 14.65 -18.71
C THR A 31 4.33 14.01 -20.06
N THR A 32 5.55 13.52 -20.20
CA THR A 32 6.04 12.75 -21.35
C THR A 32 6.41 11.34 -20.91
N ILE A 33 6.61 10.46 -21.90
CA ILE A 33 7.12 9.11 -21.64
C ILE A 33 8.64 9.16 -21.72
N GLU A 34 9.30 8.73 -20.66
CA GLU A 34 10.75 8.60 -20.61
C GLU A 34 11.20 7.29 -21.26
N ALA A 35 10.56 6.19 -20.91
CA ALA A 35 10.93 4.86 -21.37
C ALA A 35 9.73 3.92 -21.46
N ALA A 36 9.81 2.97 -22.39
CA ALA A 36 8.91 1.83 -22.46
C ALA A 36 9.76 0.56 -22.62
N ARG A 37 9.61 -0.39 -21.69
CA ARG A 37 10.33 -1.67 -21.72
C ARG A 37 9.38 -2.83 -21.47
N ILE A 38 9.66 -3.97 -22.08
CA ILE A 38 8.93 -5.19 -21.80
C ILE A 38 9.50 -5.85 -20.53
N ILE A 39 8.62 -6.39 -19.71
CA ILE A 39 8.95 -7.16 -18.52
C ILE A 39 8.31 -8.55 -18.64
N ASP A 40 9.13 -9.57 -18.46
CA ASP A 40 8.71 -10.98 -18.53
C ASP A 40 8.63 -11.63 -17.14
N GLU A 41 9.11 -10.93 -16.11
CA GLU A 41 9.20 -11.43 -14.73
C GLU A 41 8.58 -10.44 -13.72
N PRO A 42 8.14 -10.93 -12.55
CA PRO A 42 7.63 -10.09 -11.47
C PRO A 42 8.64 -9.04 -11.01
N VAL A 43 8.21 -7.77 -11.04
CA VAL A 43 9.01 -6.64 -10.53
C VAL A 43 8.68 -6.43 -9.06
N GLY A 44 9.30 -7.24 -8.19
CA GLY A 44 9.14 -7.14 -6.73
C GLY A 44 7.69 -7.22 -6.25
N THR A 45 7.26 -6.24 -5.46
CA THR A 45 5.87 -6.04 -5.01
C THR A 45 5.07 -5.11 -5.94
N GLU A 46 5.72 -4.48 -6.93
CA GLU A 46 5.09 -3.42 -7.73
C GLU A 46 4.08 -3.99 -8.74
N PHE A 47 4.44 -5.10 -9.37
CA PHE A 47 3.61 -5.76 -10.37
C PHE A 47 3.81 -7.29 -10.35
N ARG A 48 2.71 -8.01 -10.11
CA ARG A 48 2.61 -9.49 -10.14
C ARG A 48 1.52 -9.98 -11.10
N GLY A 49 1.16 -9.14 -12.07
CA GLY A 49 0.09 -9.41 -13.04
C GLY A 49 0.51 -10.41 -14.12
N PRO A 50 -0.32 -10.57 -15.18
CA PRO A 50 0.03 -11.43 -16.30
C PRO A 50 1.28 -10.91 -17.02
N PHE A 51 2.17 -11.84 -17.38
CA PHE A 51 3.37 -11.59 -18.19
C PHE A 51 3.18 -12.18 -19.59
N PRO A 52 3.80 -11.60 -20.62
CA PRO A 52 4.64 -10.40 -20.61
C PRO A 52 3.85 -9.09 -20.49
N ALA A 53 4.41 -8.08 -19.84
CA ALA A 53 3.79 -6.75 -19.69
C ALA A 53 4.74 -5.64 -20.14
N TRP A 54 4.21 -4.55 -20.66
CA TRP A 54 4.94 -3.31 -20.93
C TRP A 54 4.97 -2.43 -19.69
N GLN A 55 6.16 -2.09 -19.22
CA GLN A 55 6.39 -1.05 -18.23
C GLN A 55 6.69 0.26 -18.95
N VAL A 56 5.79 1.23 -18.83
CA VAL A 56 5.94 2.60 -19.35
C VAL A 56 6.22 3.53 -18.18
N THR A 57 7.35 4.23 -18.23
CA THR A 57 7.78 5.21 -17.21
C THR A 57 7.53 6.63 -17.73
N TYR A 58 6.86 7.45 -16.93
CA TYR A 58 6.64 8.86 -17.19
C TYR A 58 7.79 9.72 -16.66
N THR A 59 7.96 10.91 -17.26
CA THR A 59 8.93 11.93 -16.84
C THR A 59 8.39 12.83 -15.71
N ASP A 60 7.43 12.36 -14.91
CA ASP A 60 6.90 13.13 -13.78
C ASP A 60 7.83 13.06 -12.57
N GLU A 61 7.68 13.99 -11.62
CA GLU A 61 8.52 14.06 -10.41
C GLU A 61 8.48 12.77 -9.57
N ALA A 62 7.37 12.02 -9.64
CA ALA A 62 7.19 10.77 -8.94
C ALA A 62 7.61 9.52 -9.75
N SER A 63 8.21 9.69 -10.94
CA SER A 63 8.62 8.63 -11.87
C SER A 63 7.57 7.52 -11.99
N THR A 64 6.32 7.91 -12.27
CA THR A 64 5.18 7.01 -12.33
C THR A 64 5.40 5.96 -13.43
N ARG A 65 5.19 4.70 -13.08
CA ARG A 65 5.30 3.53 -13.94
C ARG A 65 3.92 2.93 -14.10
N ILE A 66 3.47 2.77 -15.34
CA ILE A 66 2.26 2.02 -15.66
C ILE A 66 2.66 0.70 -16.32
N TYR A 67 2.00 -0.36 -15.87
CA TYR A 67 2.13 -1.70 -16.41
C TYR A 67 0.92 -2.00 -17.28
N ILE A 68 1.18 -2.36 -18.53
CA ILE A 68 0.16 -2.68 -19.53
C ILE A 68 0.40 -4.13 -19.95
N ASP A 69 -0.62 -4.98 -19.88
CA ASP A 69 -0.48 -6.36 -20.34
C ASP A 69 -0.16 -6.37 -21.85
N ALA A 70 0.93 -7.04 -22.25
CA ALA A 70 1.36 -7.01 -23.63
C ALA A 70 0.44 -7.85 -24.54
N ALA A 71 -0.33 -8.79 -23.98
CA ALA A 71 -1.24 -9.64 -24.74
C ALA A 71 -2.61 -9.00 -25.01
N SER A 72 -3.17 -8.26 -24.05
CA SER A 72 -4.51 -7.67 -24.16
C SER A 72 -4.52 -6.14 -24.27
N GLY A 73 -3.41 -5.47 -23.99
CA GLY A 73 -3.35 -4.01 -23.91
C GLY A 73 -4.12 -3.44 -22.71
N THR A 74 -4.50 -4.27 -21.74
CA THR A 74 -5.21 -3.83 -20.54
C THR A 74 -4.25 -3.14 -19.57
N LEU A 75 -4.71 -2.06 -18.93
CA LEU A 75 -3.95 -1.44 -17.84
C LEU A 75 -3.97 -2.36 -16.64
N GLY A 76 -2.80 -2.81 -16.21
CA GLY A 76 -2.62 -3.68 -15.06
C GLY A 76 -2.53 -2.90 -13.75
N ALA A 77 -1.51 -2.05 -13.64
CA ALA A 77 -1.29 -1.25 -12.42
C ALA A 77 -0.55 0.05 -12.72
N ALA A 78 -0.84 1.08 -11.94
CA ALA A 78 -0.03 2.30 -11.85
C ALA A 78 0.71 2.29 -10.51
N ARG A 79 2.01 2.59 -10.53
CA ARG A 79 2.89 2.67 -9.36
C ARG A 79 3.78 3.90 -9.50
N SER A 80 4.10 4.56 -8.39
CA SER A 80 4.99 5.72 -8.36
C SER A 80 6.05 5.55 -7.28
N ASP A 81 7.15 6.30 -7.36
CA ASP A 81 8.22 6.25 -6.36
C ASP A 81 7.72 6.74 -4.99
N THR A 82 6.81 7.73 -4.97
CA THR A 82 6.14 8.16 -3.75
C THR A 82 5.34 7.02 -3.11
N TRP A 83 4.69 6.18 -3.92
CA TRP A 83 4.01 5.00 -3.44
C TRP A 83 5.01 4.00 -2.81
N ARG A 84 6.22 3.82 -3.35
CA ARG A 84 7.24 2.96 -2.73
C ARG A 84 7.66 3.44 -1.34
N LEU A 85 7.79 4.75 -1.14
CA LEU A 85 8.10 5.32 0.17
C LEU A 85 6.94 5.12 1.16
N PHE A 86 5.73 5.40 0.72
CA PHE A 86 4.52 5.13 1.51
C PHE A 86 4.45 3.66 1.88
N ASP A 87 4.66 2.77 0.91
CA ASP A 87 4.71 1.34 1.09
C ASP A 87 5.78 1.04 2.14
N PHE A 88 7.04 1.46 2.00
CA PHE A 88 8.08 1.24 3.01
C PHE A 88 7.67 1.64 4.44
N ILE A 89 7.13 2.86 4.62
CA ILE A 89 6.66 3.35 5.93
C ILE A 89 5.48 2.51 6.43
N TRP A 90 4.58 2.11 5.54
CA TRP A 90 3.44 1.28 5.88
C TRP A 90 3.89 -0.11 6.36
N GLY A 91 4.86 -0.72 5.68
CA GLY A 91 5.45 -2.01 6.08
C GLY A 91 6.16 -1.92 7.44
N LEU A 92 6.83 -0.79 7.72
CA LEU A 92 7.36 -0.49 9.05
C LEU A 92 6.26 -0.33 10.09
N HIS A 93 5.16 0.36 9.76
CA HIS A 93 4.04 0.60 10.67
C HIS A 93 3.33 -0.70 11.09
N ILE A 94 3.10 -1.62 10.15
CA ILE A 94 2.48 -2.92 10.44
C ILE A 94 3.50 -4.00 10.81
N MET A 95 4.80 -3.68 10.76
CA MET A 95 5.92 -4.58 11.01
C MET A 95 5.86 -5.87 10.18
N ASP A 96 5.44 -5.78 8.91
CA ASP A 96 5.47 -6.85 7.91
C ASP A 96 6.22 -6.35 6.67
N TRP A 97 7.39 -6.94 6.42
CA TRP A 97 8.37 -6.46 5.45
C TRP A 97 8.35 -7.31 4.16
N THR A 98 7.63 -8.43 4.15
CA THR A 98 7.76 -9.47 3.12
C THR A 98 6.54 -9.53 2.19
N GLU A 99 5.34 -9.66 2.75
CA GLU A 99 4.14 -9.87 1.93
C GLU A 99 3.13 -8.74 2.07
N ARG A 100 3.23 -7.89 3.12
CA ARG A 100 2.29 -6.79 3.38
C ARG A 100 0.83 -7.24 3.52
N ASP A 101 0.59 -8.55 3.65
CA ASP A 101 -0.72 -9.17 3.66
C ASP A 101 -1.06 -9.75 5.04
N ARG A 102 -0.10 -9.80 5.99
CA ARG A 102 -0.28 -10.53 7.26
C ARG A 102 -0.44 -9.61 8.47
N ILE A 103 -1.70 -9.32 8.80
CA ILE A 103 -2.11 -8.58 10.01
C ILE A 103 -1.83 -9.39 11.30
N ASN A 104 -1.62 -10.70 11.22
CA ASN A 104 -1.30 -11.55 12.38
C ASN A 104 0.22 -11.70 12.58
N SER A 105 0.93 -10.58 12.78
CA SER A 105 2.37 -10.60 13.07
C SER A 105 2.62 -10.63 14.59
N TRP A 106 3.66 -11.36 15.01
CA TRP A 106 4.09 -11.40 16.42
C TRP A 106 4.39 -10.00 16.99
N TRP A 107 4.80 -9.06 16.12
CA TRP A 107 5.02 -7.66 16.46
C TRP A 107 3.74 -6.92 16.84
N LEU A 108 2.64 -7.11 16.10
CA LEU A 108 1.34 -6.53 16.44
C LEU A 108 0.83 -7.03 17.79
N LEU A 109 1.02 -8.32 18.08
CA LEU A 109 0.70 -8.89 19.39
C LEU A 109 1.56 -8.26 20.50
N LEU A 110 2.87 -8.11 20.28
CA LEU A 110 3.78 -7.50 21.26
C LEU A 110 3.39 -6.05 21.56
N PHE A 111 3.13 -5.22 20.55
CA PHE A 111 2.68 -3.85 20.74
C PHE A 111 1.30 -3.76 21.38
N GLY A 112 0.39 -4.68 21.04
CA GLY A 112 -0.94 -4.78 21.68
C GLY A 112 -0.85 -5.10 23.17
N ILE A 113 -0.02 -6.09 23.54
CA ILE A 113 0.23 -6.43 24.95
C ILE A 113 0.95 -5.28 25.66
N GLY A 114 1.98 -4.70 25.05
CA GLY A 114 2.73 -3.56 25.60
C GLY A 114 1.83 -2.34 25.86
N GLY A 115 1.00 -1.96 24.89
CA GLY A 115 0.02 -0.89 25.03
C GLY A 115 -1.01 -1.18 26.13
N THR A 116 -1.45 -2.43 26.25
CA THR A 116 -2.35 -2.87 27.32
C THR A 116 -1.68 -2.73 28.70
N ILE A 117 -0.42 -3.14 28.85
CA ILE A 117 0.34 -2.98 30.10
C ILE A 117 0.51 -1.50 30.45
N ILE A 118 0.82 -0.65 29.47
CA ILE A 118 0.94 0.80 29.68
C ILE A 118 -0.40 1.39 30.12
N ALA A 119 -1.51 1.04 29.46
CA ALA A 119 -2.84 1.48 29.84
C ALA A 119 -3.21 1.03 31.27
N LEU A 120 -2.96 -0.23 31.61
CA LEU A 120 -3.17 -0.75 32.97
C LEU A 120 -2.32 -0.02 34.00
N SER A 121 -1.04 0.24 33.70
CA SER A 121 -0.17 0.99 34.62
C SER A 121 -0.67 2.43 34.80
N GLY A 122 -1.17 3.08 33.74
CA GLY A 122 -1.85 4.37 33.82
C GLY A 122 -3.10 4.34 34.70
N PHE A 123 -3.94 3.32 34.56
CA PHE A 123 -5.11 3.11 35.42
C PHE A 123 -4.72 2.89 36.89
N VAL A 124 -3.70 2.10 37.16
CA VAL A 124 -3.19 1.83 38.52
C VAL A 124 -2.62 3.12 39.14
N LEU A 125 -1.84 3.88 38.38
CA LEU A 125 -1.30 5.17 38.82
C LEU A 125 -2.41 6.19 39.09
N LEU A 126 -3.42 6.24 38.22
CA LEU A 126 -4.59 7.09 38.41
C LEU A 126 -5.36 6.67 39.66
N ALA A 127 -5.63 5.38 39.87
CA ALA A 127 -6.31 4.88 41.07
C ALA A 127 -5.52 5.17 42.36
N ASN A 128 -4.19 5.06 42.31
CA ASN A 128 -3.32 5.33 43.47
C ASN A 128 -3.20 6.83 43.76
N ARG A 129 -3.18 7.68 42.73
CA ARG A 129 -3.05 9.14 42.87
C ARG A 129 -4.39 9.86 43.00
N MET A 130 -5.51 9.22 42.69
CA MET A 130 -6.83 9.79 42.93
C MET A 130 -6.94 10.00 44.43
N PRO A 131 -6.96 11.25 44.93
CA PRO A 131 -7.11 11.49 46.35
C PRO A 131 -8.45 10.84 46.69
N ARG A 132 -8.43 9.81 47.54
CA ARG A 132 -9.64 9.17 48.08
C ARG A 132 -10.63 10.30 48.27
N ILE A 133 -11.67 10.36 47.44
CA ILE A 133 -12.73 11.35 47.60
C ILE A 133 -13.29 11.01 48.96
N ARG A 134 -12.77 11.72 49.96
CA ARG A 134 -12.99 11.47 51.37
C ARG A 134 -14.41 11.94 51.52
N ARG A 135 -15.37 11.03 51.32
CA ARG A 135 -16.78 11.27 51.59
C ARG A 135 -16.81 11.77 53.01
N ARG A 136 -16.95 13.09 53.15
CA ARG A 136 -17.08 13.76 54.43
C ARG A 136 -18.48 13.37 54.90
N THR A 137 -18.57 12.27 55.63
CA THR A 137 -19.80 11.90 56.32
C THR A 137 -20.03 12.99 57.36
N LYS A 138 -20.86 13.99 57.02
CA LYS A 138 -21.38 14.94 58.00
C LYS A 138 -22.26 14.13 58.96
N ARG A 139 -21.68 13.75 60.09
CA ARG A 139 -22.43 13.27 61.25
C ARG A 139 -23.13 14.50 61.83
N GLN A 140 -24.37 14.73 61.41
CA GLN A 140 -25.25 15.69 62.08
C GLN A 140 -25.52 15.15 63.48
N LYS A 141 -24.89 15.74 64.49
CA LYS A 141 -25.44 15.76 65.84
C LYS A 141 -26.61 16.74 65.80
N ALA A 142 -27.82 16.26 66.05
CA ALA A 142 -28.91 17.08 66.54
C ALA A 142 -29.23 16.59 67.96
N ALA A 143 -29.33 17.56 68.86
CA ALA A 143 -29.53 17.44 70.29
C ALA A 143 -30.97 17.07 70.66
#